data_AF-G5K4P6-F1
#
_entry.id   AF-G5K4P6-F1
#
_cell.length_a   1.000
_cell.length_b   1.000
_cell.length_c   1.000
_cell.angle_alpha   90.00
_cell.angle_beta   90.00
_cell.angle_gamma   90.00
#
_symmetry.space_group_name_H-M   'P 1'
#
loop_
_entity.id
_entity.type
_entity.pdbx_description
1 polymer ?
#
loop_
_entity_poly.entity_id
_entity_poly.type
_entity_poly.pdbx_seq_one_letter_code
_entity_poly.pdbx_strand_id
1 'polypeptide(L)'
;MREKIMQNLKKILVTFLAILAVVGLGMGTVSALSKDDTAELKITNIEGKPTVTLYKIGEGEYSERGDSFVRFKFIKGVVLSEDKPTSTEINKIANDINRGTVKAELIDKQENIIGAYNYRVTGASVYIANIITGAEDGRTYNPILLTASYTGEGVIKAGEVSVTDHYLYGETVVAKSSQPFIKKHITKSSKDDNRDTASVGEKIDFKLTIQLPNYSKEATNKTVFVSDAMSQGLTFLSSSLVINWNSQTLRAKNNRFEYNNKTIAELSFNDNSFHLNFNYDNLENHAPEVIYSALLNEKAIVGKDGNSNNVEYYLKRQHFSVQHL
;
A
#
# COMPACT_ATOMS: atom_id res chain seq x y z
N MET A 1 21.57 35.45 12.36
CA MET A 1 20.34 35.12 11.61
C MET A 1 20.17 33.61 11.65
N ARG A 2 19.75 33.12 12.83
CA ARG A 2 19.49 31.73 13.16
C ARG A 2 17.96 31.60 13.20
N GLU A 3 17.42 30.45 12.79
CA GLU A 3 16.00 30.14 12.57
C GLU A 3 15.44 30.40 11.16
N LYS A 4 15.50 29.37 10.33
CA LYS A 4 14.43 28.84 9.46
C LYS A 4 15.08 27.76 8.59
N ILE A 5 14.32 26.74 8.18
CA ILE A 5 14.77 25.55 7.39
C ILE A 5 15.12 24.31 8.23
N MET A 6 14.60 24.19 9.46
CA MET A 6 14.56 22.89 10.15
C MET A 6 13.19 22.64 10.80
N GLN A 7 12.13 22.56 9.99
CA GLN A 7 10.79 22.18 10.50
C GLN A 7 9.96 21.21 9.63
N ASN A 8 10.38 20.81 8.43
CA ASN A 8 9.51 20.02 7.53
C ASN A 8 9.96 18.59 7.21
N LEU A 9 10.64 17.90 8.14
CA LEU A 9 10.82 16.44 8.08
C LEU A 9 10.22 15.77 9.31
N LYS A 10 8.90 15.95 9.50
CA LYS A 10 8.15 15.00 10.33
C LYS A 10 8.12 13.66 9.59
N LYS A 11 8.53 12.61 10.29
CA LYS A 11 8.34 11.20 9.92
C LYS A 11 6.84 10.96 9.71
N ILE A 12 6.37 11.00 8.47
CA ILE A 12 4.98 10.68 8.12
C ILE A 12 4.98 9.20 7.72
N LEU A 13 5.14 8.31 8.71
CA LEU A 13 4.60 6.95 8.61
C LEU A 13 3.19 7.04 9.18
N VAL A 14 2.25 7.40 8.31
CA VAL A 14 0.85 7.53 8.68
C VAL A 14 0.22 6.15 8.64
N THR A 15 0.37 5.42 9.74
CA THR A 15 -0.40 4.21 10.03
C THR A 15 -1.71 4.66 10.69
N PHE A 16 -2.72 5.01 9.89
CA PHE A 16 -4.04 5.27 10.45
C PHE A 16 -4.74 3.95 10.79
N LEU A 17 -5.25 3.84 12.03
CA LEU A 17 -6.21 2.82 12.43
C LEU A 17 -7.49 3.05 11.61
N ALA A 18 -8.15 2.00 11.12
CA ALA A 18 -9.43 2.19 10.44
C ALA A 18 -10.44 2.50 11.53
N ILE A 19 -10.96 3.71 11.55
CA ILE A 19 -12.03 4.09 12.46
C ILE A 19 -13.33 3.77 11.71
N LEU A 20 -14.05 2.78 12.22
CA LEU A 20 -15.41 2.45 11.82
C LEU A 20 -16.33 3.54 12.40
N ALA A 21 -16.98 4.31 11.54
CA ALA A 21 -18.05 5.20 11.96
C ALA A 21 -19.35 4.76 11.29
N VAL A 22 -20.38 4.52 12.10
CA VAL A 22 -21.68 4.06 11.62
C VAL A 22 -22.52 5.27 11.23
N VAL A 23 -23.03 5.27 10.00
CA VAL A 23 -23.89 6.36 9.48
C VAL A 23 -25.33 5.86 9.44
N GLY A 24 -26.15 6.37 10.35
CA GLY A 24 -27.61 6.26 10.27
C GLY A 24 -28.14 7.41 9.42
N LEU A 25 -28.77 7.12 8.28
CA LEU A 25 -29.45 8.15 7.48
C LEU A 25 -30.91 8.27 7.91
N GLY A 26 -31.30 9.49 8.30
CA GLY A 26 -32.66 10.03 8.11
C GLY A 26 -33.71 9.67 9.15
N MET A 27 -34.02 10.62 10.04
CA MET A 27 -35.25 10.58 10.86
C MET A 27 -36.48 10.70 9.94
N GLY A 28 -37.20 9.59 9.78
CA GLY A 28 -38.49 9.51 9.09
C GLY A 28 -39.26 8.31 9.67
N THR A 29 -40.57 8.48 9.84
CA THR A 29 -41.56 7.54 10.44
C THR A 29 -41.15 6.07 10.54
N VAL A 30 -41.26 5.52 11.75
CA VAL A 30 -41.07 4.10 12.12
C VAL A 30 -41.75 3.19 11.11
N SER A 31 -40.96 2.54 10.26
CA SER A 31 -41.41 1.52 9.30
C SER A 31 -40.88 0.16 9.74
N ALA A 32 -41.60 -0.90 9.39
CA ALA A 32 -41.13 -2.27 9.60
C ALA A 32 -39.83 -2.48 8.80
N LEU A 33 -38.91 -3.28 9.36
CA LEU A 33 -37.69 -3.71 8.66
C LEU A 33 -38.07 -4.29 7.29
N SER A 34 -37.37 -3.85 6.26
CA SER A 34 -37.64 -4.27 4.90
C SER A 34 -36.36 -4.60 4.15
N LYS A 35 -36.42 -5.60 3.29
CA LYS A 35 -35.37 -5.85 2.27
C LYS A 35 -35.10 -4.64 1.37
N ASP A 36 -36.03 -3.69 1.31
CA ASP A 36 -35.95 -2.48 0.49
C ASP A 36 -35.35 -1.29 1.26
N ASP A 37 -34.97 -1.47 2.53
CA ASP A 37 -34.28 -0.45 3.33
C ASP A 37 -32.97 -0.01 2.64
N THR A 38 -32.59 1.25 2.79
CA THR A 38 -31.36 1.77 2.14
C THR A 38 -30.35 2.29 3.14
N ALA A 39 -29.07 2.11 2.83
CA ALA A 39 -27.95 2.63 3.60
C ALA A 39 -26.88 3.21 2.68
N GLU A 40 -26.06 4.14 3.20
CA GLU A 40 -24.91 4.70 2.48
C GLU A 40 -23.62 4.08 2.98
N LEU A 41 -22.85 3.49 2.06
CA LEU A 41 -21.49 3.06 2.28
C LEU A 41 -20.54 4.18 1.87
N LYS A 42 -19.54 4.46 2.71
CA LYS A 42 -18.63 5.57 2.49
C LYS A 42 -17.17 5.18 2.74
N ILE A 43 -16.30 5.54 1.81
CA ILE A 43 -14.85 5.46 1.97
C ILE A 43 -14.30 6.89 1.92
N THR A 44 -13.49 7.26 2.90
CA THR A 44 -12.86 8.59 2.99
C THR A 44 -11.34 8.49 2.89
N ASN A 45 -10.66 9.64 2.79
CA ASN A 45 -9.19 9.73 2.70
C ASN A 45 -8.62 9.07 1.41
N ILE A 46 -9.35 9.22 0.30
CA ILE A 46 -8.92 8.78 -1.01
C ILE A 46 -8.10 9.89 -1.67
N GLU A 47 -6.90 9.58 -2.11
CA GLU A 47 -5.93 10.51 -2.68
C GLU A 47 -5.22 9.85 -3.87
N GLY A 48 -4.63 10.66 -4.74
CA GLY A 48 -3.90 10.16 -5.91
C GLY A 48 -4.80 9.72 -7.06
N LYS A 49 -6.12 9.93 -7.01
CA LYS A 49 -7.09 9.59 -8.08
C LYS A 49 -7.16 8.09 -8.45
N PRO A 50 -7.23 7.15 -7.49
CA PRO A 50 -7.37 5.74 -7.82
C PRO A 50 -8.73 5.41 -8.43
N THR A 51 -8.85 4.19 -8.94
CA THR A 51 -10.13 3.57 -9.28
C THR A 51 -10.64 2.77 -8.08
N VAL A 52 -11.88 3.00 -7.68
CA VAL A 52 -12.58 2.20 -6.65
C VAL A 52 -13.52 1.23 -7.38
N THR A 53 -13.40 -0.06 -7.08
CA THR A 53 -14.31 -1.10 -7.58
C THR A 53 -14.96 -1.81 -6.38
N LEU A 54 -16.28 -1.84 -6.36
CA LEU A 54 -17.07 -2.42 -5.28
C LEU A 54 -17.63 -3.78 -5.71
N TYR A 55 -17.32 -4.81 -4.94
CA TYR A 55 -17.77 -6.18 -5.17
C TYR A 55 -18.71 -6.64 -4.06
N LYS A 56 -19.87 -7.18 -4.40
CA LYS A 56 -20.79 -7.79 -3.42
C LYS A 56 -20.33 -9.22 -3.11
N ILE A 57 -20.14 -9.49 -1.81
CA ILE A 57 -19.69 -10.80 -1.31
C ILE A 57 -20.70 -11.47 -0.38
N GLY A 58 -21.70 -10.73 0.10
CA GLY A 58 -22.78 -11.26 0.91
C GLY A 58 -24.07 -10.49 0.73
N GLU A 59 -25.19 -11.21 0.85
CA GLU A 59 -26.54 -10.67 0.84
C GLU A 59 -27.25 -10.98 2.16
N GLY A 60 -28.13 -10.10 2.61
CA GLY A 60 -29.00 -10.37 3.74
C GLY A 60 -30.07 -11.38 3.37
N GLU A 61 -30.19 -12.43 4.16
CA GLU A 61 -31.29 -13.38 4.15
C GLU A 61 -32.37 -12.88 5.11
N TYR A 62 -33.60 -12.81 4.63
CA TYR A 62 -34.76 -12.34 5.38
C TYR A 62 -35.75 -13.48 5.59
N SER A 63 -36.66 -13.34 6.55
CA SER A 63 -37.79 -14.25 6.76
C SER A 63 -38.62 -14.40 5.47
N GLU A 64 -39.44 -15.47 5.38
CA GLU A 64 -40.36 -15.66 4.24
C GLU A 64 -41.31 -14.47 4.02
N ARG A 65 -41.61 -13.73 5.10
CA ARG A 65 -42.44 -12.51 5.08
C ARG A 65 -41.66 -11.25 4.70
N GLY A 66 -40.33 -11.32 4.68
CA GLY A 66 -39.44 -10.20 4.34
C GLY A 66 -39.32 -9.13 5.42
N ASP A 67 -39.84 -9.39 6.62
CA ASP A 67 -40.02 -8.45 7.73
C ASP A 67 -39.00 -8.67 8.88
N SER A 68 -38.09 -9.64 8.75
CA SER A 68 -37.04 -9.91 9.73
C SER A 68 -35.76 -10.32 9.04
N PHE A 69 -34.63 -9.73 9.47
CA PHE A 69 -33.29 -10.14 9.03
C PHE A 69 -32.85 -11.39 9.79
N VAL A 70 -32.37 -12.41 9.06
CA VAL A 70 -31.99 -13.72 9.61
C VAL A 70 -30.48 -13.83 9.74
N ARG A 71 -29.74 -13.62 8.64
CA ARG A 71 -28.28 -13.71 8.57
C ARG A 71 -27.74 -13.16 7.26
N PHE A 72 -26.42 -13.04 7.17
CA PHE A 72 -25.76 -12.87 5.88
C PHE A 72 -25.52 -14.21 5.20
N LYS A 73 -25.83 -14.26 3.91
CA LYS A 73 -25.50 -15.37 3.02
C LYS A 73 -24.33 -14.95 2.14
N PHE A 74 -23.16 -15.52 2.40
CA PHE A 74 -21.96 -15.25 1.63
C PHE A 74 -21.91 -16.07 0.33
N ILE A 75 -21.29 -15.50 -0.69
CA ILE A 75 -21.00 -16.22 -1.93
C ILE A 75 -20.00 -17.37 -1.67
N LYS A 76 -20.05 -18.41 -2.51
CA LYS A 76 -19.18 -19.58 -2.39
C LYS A 76 -17.70 -19.17 -2.42
N GLY A 77 -16.94 -19.66 -1.44
CA GLY A 77 -15.49 -19.43 -1.32
C GLY A 77 -15.11 -18.23 -0.44
N VAL A 78 -16.07 -17.45 0.03
CA VAL A 78 -15.86 -16.41 1.05
C VAL A 78 -15.99 -17.02 2.44
N VAL A 79 -14.96 -16.80 3.26
CA VAL A 79 -14.94 -17.18 4.68
C VAL A 79 -14.51 -15.95 5.46
N LEU A 80 -15.39 -15.48 6.36
CA LEU A 80 -15.19 -14.32 7.21
C LEU A 80 -15.55 -14.65 8.64
N SER A 81 -14.70 -14.24 9.58
CA SER A 81 -15.05 -14.26 11.00
C SER A 81 -16.18 -13.26 11.28
N GLU A 82 -17.33 -13.76 11.72
CA GLU A 82 -18.58 -12.98 11.91
C GLU A 82 -18.43 -11.85 12.93
N ASP A 83 -17.71 -12.08 14.03
CA ASP A 83 -17.57 -11.06 15.08
C ASP A 83 -16.54 -9.98 14.74
N LYS A 84 -15.42 -10.35 14.12
CA LYS A 84 -14.31 -9.44 13.79
C LYS A 84 -13.51 -9.96 12.58
N PRO A 85 -13.90 -9.58 11.37
CA PRO A 85 -13.11 -9.82 10.17
C PRO A 85 -11.67 -9.30 10.33
N THR A 86 -10.70 -10.16 10.07
CA THR A 86 -9.27 -9.82 10.13
C THR A 86 -8.80 -9.22 8.81
N SER A 87 -7.75 -8.40 8.87
CA SER A 87 -7.10 -7.90 7.64
C SER A 87 -6.57 -9.03 6.74
N THR A 88 -6.22 -10.18 7.30
CA THR A 88 -5.79 -11.36 6.52
C THR A 88 -6.93 -11.92 5.67
N GLU A 89 -8.12 -12.10 6.26
CA GLU A 89 -9.30 -12.60 5.55
C GLU A 89 -9.75 -11.62 4.46
N ILE A 90 -9.81 -10.32 4.78
CA ILE A 90 -10.19 -9.26 3.82
C ILE A 90 -9.24 -9.25 2.61
N ASN A 91 -7.93 -9.28 2.86
CA ASN A 91 -6.93 -9.36 1.79
C ASN A 91 -7.05 -10.64 0.97
N LYS A 92 -7.32 -11.78 1.62
CA LYS A 92 -7.48 -13.05 0.93
C LYS A 92 -8.68 -13.01 -0.03
N ILE A 93 -9.83 -12.52 0.43
CA ILE A 93 -11.04 -12.42 -0.38
C ILE A 93 -10.81 -11.48 -1.57
N ALA A 94 -10.22 -10.30 -1.33
CA ALA A 94 -9.89 -9.36 -2.40
C ALA A 94 -8.97 -9.99 -3.45
N ASN A 95 -7.95 -10.73 -3.02
CA ASN A 95 -7.04 -11.46 -3.91
C ASN A 95 -7.76 -12.57 -4.69
N ASP A 96 -8.66 -13.32 -4.05
CA ASP A 96 -9.40 -14.40 -4.69
C ASP A 96 -10.41 -13.87 -5.73
N ILE A 97 -11.05 -12.73 -5.45
CA ILE A 97 -11.89 -12.02 -6.44
C ILE A 97 -11.04 -11.61 -7.65
N ASN A 98 -9.89 -10.98 -7.40
CA ASN A 98 -9.01 -10.52 -8.48
C ASN A 98 -8.42 -11.66 -9.32
N ARG A 99 -8.24 -12.86 -8.73
CA ARG A 99 -7.79 -14.07 -9.44
C ARG A 99 -8.93 -14.81 -10.15
N GLY A 100 -10.18 -14.40 -9.94
CA GLY A 100 -11.37 -15.10 -10.44
C GLY A 100 -11.66 -16.44 -9.75
N THR A 101 -10.97 -16.75 -8.64
CA THR A 101 -11.25 -17.96 -7.83
C THR A 101 -12.53 -17.79 -7.00
N VAL A 102 -12.85 -16.56 -6.61
CA VAL A 102 -14.15 -16.17 -6.05
C VAL A 102 -14.89 -15.31 -7.07
N LYS A 103 -16.09 -15.75 -7.47
CA LYS A 103 -16.95 -15.01 -8.41
C LYS A 103 -17.86 -14.06 -7.63
N ALA A 104 -17.36 -12.86 -7.34
CA ALA A 104 -18.14 -11.78 -6.76
C ALA A 104 -18.80 -10.92 -7.85
N GLU A 105 -19.98 -10.39 -7.56
CA GLU A 105 -20.69 -9.46 -8.45
C GLU A 105 -20.02 -8.08 -8.36
N LEU A 106 -19.69 -7.49 -9.52
CA LEU A 106 -19.25 -6.09 -9.60
C LEU A 106 -20.48 -5.20 -9.54
N ILE A 107 -20.53 -4.35 -8.52
CA ILE A 107 -21.68 -3.49 -8.24
C ILE A 107 -21.46 -2.08 -8.74
N ASP A 108 -20.25 -1.58 -8.55
CA ASP A 108 -19.90 -0.23 -8.96
C ASP A 108 -18.40 -0.11 -9.27
N LYS A 109 -18.07 0.79 -10.18
CA LYS A 109 -16.69 1.13 -10.55
C LYS A 109 -16.62 2.63 -10.82
N GLN A 110 -15.87 3.36 -10.00
CA GLN A 110 -15.64 4.79 -10.18
C GLN A 110 -14.15 5.08 -10.31
N GLU A 111 -13.79 5.87 -11.32
CA GLU A 111 -12.41 6.23 -11.63
C GLU A 111 -12.09 7.63 -11.11
N ASN A 112 -10.80 7.92 -10.90
CA ASN A 112 -10.30 9.24 -10.53
C ASN A 112 -10.85 9.83 -9.21
N ILE A 113 -11.12 8.98 -8.22
CA ILE A 113 -11.75 9.42 -6.97
C ILE A 113 -10.78 10.21 -6.08
N ILE A 114 -11.23 11.34 -5.53
CA ILE A 114 -10.50 12.16 -4.56
C ILE A 114 -11.43 12.47 -3.37
N GLY A 115 -10.90 12.40 -2.16
CA GLY A 115 -11.60 12.72 -0.92
C GLY A 115 -12.45 11.56 -0.43
N ALA A 116 -13.56 11.27 -1.11
CA ALA A 116 -14.50 10.23 -0.70
C ALA A 116 -15.19 9.51 -1.85
N TYR A 117 -15.50 8.24 -1.62
CA TYR A 117 -16.38 7.39 -2.41
C TYR A 117 -17.66 7.15 -1.59
N ASN A 118 -18.83 7.27 -2.23
CA ASN A 118 -20.12 7.00 -1.59
C ASN A 118 -20.93 6.08 -2.51
N TYR A 119 -21.60 5.09 -1.93
CA TYR A 119 -22.47 4.19 -2.65
C TYR A 119 -23.70 3.87 -1.81
N ARG A 120 -24.89 4.00 -2.39
CA ARG A 120 -26.15 3.66 -1.72
C ARG A 120 -26.49 2.20 -2.03
N VAL A 121 -26.75 1.43 -0.98
CA VAL A 121 -27.17 0.03 -1.08
C VAL A 121 -28.61 -0.12 -0.63
N THR A 122 -29.23 -1.20 -1.11
CA THR A 122 -30.56 -1.64 -0.70
C THR A 122 -30.44 -3.01 -0.03
N GLY A 123 -31.05 -3.14 1.14
CA GLY A 123 -30.99 -4.31 2.00
C GLY A 123 -29.64 -4.51 2.69
N ALA A 124 -29.64 -5.35 3.70
CA ALA A 124 -28.45 -5.80 4.39
C ALA A 124 -27.53 -6.50 3.38
N SER A 125 -26.26 -6.11 3.34
CA SER A 125 -25.31 -6.62 2.35
C SER A 125 -23.86 -6.38 2.78
N VAL A 126 -22.95 -7.21 2.26
CA VAL A 126 -21.51 -7.16 2.58
C VAL A 126 -20.71 -7.03 1.28
N TYR A 127 -19.72 -6.12 1.28
CA TYR A 127 -18.94 -5.77 0.10
C TYR A 127 -17.44 -5.74 0.39
N ILE A 128 -16.65 -6.01 -0.65
CA ILE A 128 -15.22 -5.70 -0.71
C ILE A 128 -15.03 -4.55 -1.69
N ALA A 129 -14.54 -3.43 -1.20
CA ALA A 129 -14.03 -2.36 -2.03
C ALA A 129 -12.55 -2.59 -2.31
N ASN A 130 -12.25 -2.90 -3.57
CA ASN A 130 -10.90 -2.90 -4.09
C ASN A 130 -10.59 -1.50 -4.60
N ILE A 131 -9.73 -0.78 -3.89
CA ILE A 131 -9.14 0.45 -4.41
C ILE A 131 -7.95 0.01 -5.25
N ILE A 132 -8.25 -0.28 -6.52
CA ILE A 132 -7.30 -0.86 -7.46
C ILE A 132 -6.26 0.21 -7.79
N THR A 133 -5.01 -0.25 -7.87
CA THR A 133 -3.86 0.52 -8.32
C THR A 133 -4.17 1.31 -9.59
N GLY A 134 -3.58 2.50 -9.68
CA GLY A 134 -3.96 3.51 -10.67
C GLY A 134 -3.88 4.92 -10.11
N ALA A 135 -3.62 5.07 -8.81
CA ALA A 135 -3.28 6.38 -8.26
C ALA A 135 -2.06 6.95 -9.00
N GLU A 136 -2.20 8.15 -9.54
CA GLU A 136 -1.20 8.85 -10.36
C GLU A 136 0.14 9.01 -9.60
N ASP A 137 0.08 9.10 -8.27
CA ASP A 137 1.24 9.28 -7.39
C ASP A 137 1.91 7.97 -6.93
N GLY A 138 1.47 6.83 -7.45
CA GLY A 138 2.08 5.52 -7.22
C GLY A 138 1.76 4.88 -5.86
N ARG A 139 0.86 5.45 -5.06
CA ARG A 139 0.41 4.84 -3.80
C ARG A 139 -0.41 3.57 -4.04
N THR A 140 -0.44 2.72 -3.03
CA THR A 140 -1.26 1.50 -2.99
C THR A 140 -2.20 1.54 -1.80
N TYR A 141 -3.42 1.01 -1.97
CA TYR A 141 -4.43 0.92 -0.93
C TYR A 141 -4.64 -0.52 -0.48
N ASN A 142 -4.98 -0.70 0.78
CA ASN A 142 -5.50 -1.98 1.26
C ASN A 142 -6.97 -2.14 0.84
N PRO A 143 -7.44 -3.36 0.54
CA PRO A 143 -8.85 -3.63 0.35
C PRO A 143 -9.65 -3.28 1.62
N ILE A 144 -10.90 -2.88 1.43
CA ILE A 144 -11.80 -2.44 2.49
C ILE A 144 -13.03 -3.34 2.50
N LEU A 145 -13.41 -3.82 3.69
CA LEU A 145 -14.70 -4.46 3.92
C LEU A 145 -15.72 -3.36 4.23
N LEU A 146 -16.89 -3.42 3.61
CA LEU A 146 -18.00 -2.50 3.87
C LEU A 146 -19.27 -3.32 4.12
N THR A 147 -20.01 -2.96 5.16
CA THR A 147 -21.23 -3.68 5.56
C THR A 147 -22.41 -2.72 5.69
N ALA A 148 -23.56 -3.13 5.17
CA ALA A 148 -24.86 -2.60 5.56
C ALA A 148 -25.56 -3.61 6.47
N SER A 149 -25.80 -3.24 7.74
CA SER A 149 -26.29 -4.16 8.79
C SER A 149 -27.26 -3.46 9.74
N TYR A 150 -28.16 -4.23 10.34
CA TYR A 150 -29.12 -3.73 11.34
C TYR A 150 -28.52 -3.60 12.76
N THR A 151 -27.27 -4.04 12.99
CA THR A 151 -26.65 -4.10 14.33
C THR A 151 -25.73 -2.93 14.71
N GLY A 152 -25.73 -1.82 13.96
CA GLY A 152 -25.15 -0.53 14.40
C GLY A 152 -23.63 -0.45 14.61
N GLU A 153 -22.86 -1.53 14.46
CA GLU A 153 -21.40 -1.54 14.70
C GLU A 153 -20.56 -2.07 13.51
N GLY A 154 -21.16 -2.31 12.33
CA GLY A 154 -20.45 -2.98 11.22
C GLY A 154 -20.04 -4.42 11.53
N VAL A 155 -20.57 -5.01 12.62
CA VAL A 155 -20.35 -6.40 13.00
C VAL A 155 -21.27 -7.31 12.21
N ILE A 156 -20.71 -8.36 11.61
CA ILE A 156 -21.44 -9.39 10.88
C ILE A 156 -22.03 -10.37 11.91
N LYS A 157 -22.97 -9.95 12.75
CA LYS A 157 -23.61 -10.88 13.70
C LYS A 157 -24.66 -11.72 12.98
N ALA A 158 -24.54 -13.05 13.07
CA ALA A 158 -25.63 -13.96 12.76
C ALA A 158 -26.56 -14.10 13.97
N GLY A 159 -27.86 -13.90 13.76
CA GLY A 159 -28.90 -13.99 14.78
C GLY A 159 -30.18 -13.32 14.29
N GLU A 160 -31.34 -13.78 14.74
CA GLU A 160 -32.60 -13.10 14.46
C GLU A 160 -32.54 -11.68 15.03
N VAL A 161 -32.49 -10.69 14.15
CA VAL A 161 -32.57 -9.29 14.55
C VAL A 161 -34.05 -8.93 14.66
N SER A 162 -34.48 -8.68 15.90
CA SER A 162 -35.86 -8.37 16.26
C SER A 162 -36.31 -7.05 15.63
N VAL A 163 -37.63 -6.93 15.43
CA VAL A 163 -38.32 -5.73 14.92
C VAL A 163 -37.94 -4.47 15.70
N THR A 164 -37.38 -4.55 16.92
CA THR A 164 -36.95 -3.44 17.76
C THR A 164 -35.61 -2.77 17.40
N ASP A 165 -34.78 -3.39 16.54
CA ASP A 165 -33.48 -2.84 16.08
C ASP A 165 -33.65 -2.17 14.70
N HIS A 166 -34.28 -0.99 14.70
CA HIS A 166 -35.06 -0.43 13.58
C HIS A 166 -34.32 0.21 12.39
N TYR A 167 -33.00 0.07 12.22
CA TYR A 167 -32.29 0.81 11.16
C TYR A 167 -31.24 -0.02 10.42
N LEU A 168 -31.28 0.03 9.08
CA LEU A 168 -30.17 -0.43 8.25
C LEU A 168 -29.05 0.62 8.32
N TYR A 169 -27.95 0.26 8.96
CA TYR A 169 -26.80 1.12 9.11
C TYR A 169 -25.79 0.89 8.00
N GLY A 170 -25.29 1.98 7.44
CA GLY A 170 -24.14 1.95 6.54
C GLY A 170 -22.83 2.20 7.28
N GLU A 171 -21.72 1.87 6.63
CA GLU A 171 -20.37 1.97 7.19
C GLU A 171 -19.57 3.09 6.53
N THR A 172 -18.94 3.94 7.35
CA THR A 172 -17.87 4.85 6.91
C THR A 172 -16.52 4.29 7.33
N VAL A 173 -15.64 4.12 6.33
CA VAL A 173 -14.27 3.64 6.53
C VAL A 173 -13.25 4.65 6.00
N VAL A 174 -12.13 4.77 6.70
CA VAL A 174 -10.97 5.56 6.25
C VAL A 174 -10.02 4.66 5.45
N ALA A 175 -9.75 5.04 4.20
CA ALA A 175 -8.84 4.30 3.35
C ALA A 175 -7.40 4.36 3.88
N LYS A 176 -6.73 3.20 3.91
CA LYS A 176 -5.31 3.10 4.28
C LYS A 176 -4.45 2.91 3.05
N SER A 177 -3.46 3.76 2.87
CA SER A 177 -2.50 3.67 1.78
C SER A 177 -1.05 3.68 2.24
N SER A 178 -0.17 3.18 1.38
CA SER A 178 1.28 3.31 1.48
C SER A 178 1.83 3.87 0.17
N GLN A 179 2.73 4.86 0.26
CA GLN A 179 3.45 5.40 -0.89
C GLN A 179 4.93 5.00 -0.81
N PRO A 180 5.36 3.94 -1.52
CA PRO A 180 6.76 3.57 -1.57
C PRO A 180 7.58 4.64 -2.32
N PHE A 181 8.80 4.89 -1.88
CA PHE A 181 9.71 5.84 -2.52
C PHE A 181 11.16 5.43 -2.30
N ILE A 182 12.06 5.98 -3.11
CA ILE A 182 13.50 5.98 -2.87
C ILE A 182 14.02 7.40 -2.91
N LYS A 183 14.94 7.75 -2.01
CA LYS A 183 15.64 9.04 -2.01
C LYS A 183 17.13 8.81 -2.00
N LYS A 184 17.84 9.53 -2.86
CA LYS A 184 19.30 9.51 -2.93
C LYS A 184 19.87 10.81 -2.41
N HIS A 185 20.91 10.69 -1.61
CA HIS A 185 21.63 11.82 -1.03
C HIS A 185 23.14 11.62 -1.21
N ILE A 186 23.83 12.71 -1.52
CA ILE A 186 25.28 12.79 -1.37
C ILE A 186 25.54 13.18 0.10
N THR A 187 26.25 12.32 0.83
CA THR A 187 26.55 12.52 2.25
C THR A 187 27.92 13.14 2.48
N LYS A 188 28.82 13.03 1.50
CA LYS A 188 30.14 13.65 1.54
C LYS A 188 30.62 14.02 0.13
N SER A 189 30.95 15.29 -0.03
CA SER A 189 31.44 15.96 -1.23
C SER A 189 32.03 17.31 -0.84
N SER A 190 32.76 17.94 -1.75
CA SER A 190 33.03 19.37 -1.68
C SER A 190 31.76 20.16 -2.04
N LYS A 191 31.64 21.40 -1.55
CA LYS A 191 30.47 22.25 -1.75
C LYS A 191 30.85 23.57 -2.38
N ASP A 192 30.13 23.95 -3.41
CA ASP A 192 30.17 25.29 -4.02
C ASP A 192 28.72 25.81 -4.11
N ASP A 193 28.37 26.74 -3.23
CA ASP A 193 26.99 27.14 -2.92
C ASP A 193 26.06 25.93 -2.67
N ASN A 194 25.04 25.77 -3.52
CA ASN A 194 24.04 24.71 -3.47
C ASN A 194 24.41 23.50 -4.35
N ARG A 195 25.65 23.43 -4.86
CA ARG A 195 26.11 22.35 -5.73
C ARG A 195 27.13 21.48 -5.02
N ASP A 196 26.98 20.18 -5.24
CA ASP A 196 28.00 19.19 -4.93
C ASP A 196 29.13 19.29 -5.96
N THR A 197 30.35 19.49 -5.48
CA THR A 197 31.58 19.53 -6.29
C THR A 197 32.54 18.46 -5.80
N ALA A 198 33.46 18.05 -6.67
CA ALA A 198 34.51 17.10 -6.32
C ALA A 198 35.70 17.30 -7.27
N SER A 199 36.90 17.04 -6.78
CA SER A 199 38.11 16.97 -7.60
C SER A 199 38.33 15.54 -8.12
N VAL A 200 39.06 15.39 -9.23
CA VAL A 200 39.47 14.07 -9.71
C VAL A 200 40.28 13.37 -8.61
N GLY A 201 39.96 12.09 -8.36
CA GLY A 201 40.51 11.29 -7.27
C GLY A 201 39.76 11.44 -5.93
N GLU A 202 38.83 12.39 -5.81
CA GLU A 202 38.04 12.58 -4.60
C GLU A 202 36.96 11.50 -4.47
N LYS A 203 36.74 11.04 -3.23
CA LYS A 203 35.71 10.07 -2.89
C LYS A 203 34.40 10.77 -2.56
N ILE A 204 33.34 10.37 -3.25
CA ILE A 204 31.97 10.84 -3.06
C ILE A 204 31.17 9.74 -2.37
N ASP A 205 30.51 10.08 -1.25
CA ASP A 205 29.68 9.13 -0.49
C ASP A 205 28.20 9.35 -0.79
N PHE A 206 27.49 8.25 -1.09
CA PHE A 206 26.07 8.21 -1.40
C PHE A 206 25.29 7.43 -0.35
N LYS A 207 24.03 7.81 -0.17
CA LYS A 207 23.05 7.14 0.68
C LYS A 207 21.69 7.05 -0.01
N LEU A 208 21.11 5.86 -0.01
CA LEU A 208 19.74 5.61 -0.45
C LEU A 208 18.86 5.33 0.78
N THR A 209 17.81 6.12 0.92
CA THR A 209 16.73 5.90 1.90
C THR A 209 15.54 5.32 1.15
N ILE A 210 15.11 4.12 1.55
CA ILE A 210 14.04 3.38 0.90
C ILE A 210 12.79 3.42 1.79
N GLN A 211 11.62 3.58 1.19
CA GLN A 211 10.32 3.31 1.82
C GLN A 211 9.72 2.09 1.12
N LEU A 212 9.43 1.05 1.91
CA LEU A 212 8.91 -0.20 1.39
C LEU A 212 7.44 -0.06 0.95
N PRO A 213 7.01 -0.80 -0.07
CA PRO A 213 5.59 -0.97 -0.37
C PRO A 213 4.93 -1.79 0.75
N ASN A 214 3.60 -1.69 0.88
CA ASN A 214 2.84 -2.58 1.74
C ASN A 214 2.25 -3.72 0.89
N TYR A 215 2.90 -4.88 0.91
CA TYR A 215 2.38 -6.09 0.26
C TYR A 215 1.64 -6.95 1.27
N SER A 216 0.49 -7.49 0.86
CA SER A 216 -0.21 -8.51 1.65
C SER A 216 0.64 -9.78 1.74
N LYS A 217 0.46 -10.55 2.82
CA LYS A 217 1.18 -11.81 3.03
C LYS A 217 1.04 -12.78 1.84
N GLU A 218 -0.14 -12.78 1.23
CA GLU A 218 -0.54 -13.66 0.11
C GLU A 218 -0.16 -13.12 -1.28
N ALA A 219 0.53 -11.97 -1.35
CA ALA A 219 0.98 -11.39 -2.62
C ALA A 219 2.00 -12.33 -3.29
N THR A 220 1.71 -12.74 -4.53
CA THR A 220 2.59 -13.64 -5.31
C THR A 220 3.82 -12.93 -5.85
N ASN A 221 3.77 -11.61 -5.98
CA ASN A 221 4.90 -10.80 -6.40
C ASN A 221 5.10 -9.67 -5.39
N LYS A 222 6.24 -9.73 -4.69
CA LYS A 222 6.68 -8.77 -3.68
C LYS A 222 7.99 -8.09 -4.09
N THR A 223 8.16 -7.76 -5.37
CA THR A 223 9.38 -7.15 -5.90
C THR A 223 9.73 -5.85 -5.18
N VAL A 224 10.92 -5.81 -4.59
CA VAL A 224 11.59 -4.62 -4.08
C VAL A 224 13.01 -4.64 -4.66
N PHE A 225 13.19 -3.94 -5.78
CA PHE A 225 14.43 -4.01 -6.55
C PHE A 225 14.98 -2.61 -6.81
N VAL A 226 16.26 -2.40 -6.54
CA VAL A 226 16.95 -1.11 -6.71
C VAL A 226 18.04 -1.29 -7.75
N SER A 227 18.08 -0.39 -8.72
CA SER A 227 19.17 -0.25 -9.67
C SER A 227 19.83 1.10 -9.47
N ASP A 228 21.16 1.15 -9.49
CA ASP A 228 21.92 2.39 -9.41
C ASP A 228 23.00 2.40 -10.49
N ALA A 229 22.99 3.42 -11.35
CA ALA A 229 23.90 3.54 -12.48
C ALA A 229 24.68 4.85 -12.45
N MET A 230 25.99 4.74 -12.43
CA MET A 230 26.91 5.88 -12.41
C MET A 230 27.40 6.24 -13.81
N SER A 231 27.47 7.53 -14.09
CA SER A 231 28.11 8.05 -15.31
C SER A 231 29.59 7.66 -15.38
N GLN A 232 30.17 7.69 -16.59
CA GLN A 232 31.54 7.26 -16.85
C GLN A 232 32.61 8.02 -16.05
N GLY A 233 32.30 9.25 -15.61
CA GLY A 233 33.17 10.08 -14.78
C GLY A 233 33.26 9.66 -13.31
N LEU A 234 32.44 8.70 -12.88
CA LEU A 234 32.47 8.13 -11.54
C LEU A 234 32.96 6.69 -11.64
N THR A 235 33.87 6.26 -10.77
CA THR A 235 34.27 4.87 -10.63
C THR A 235 33.64 4.31 -9.36
N PHE A 236 32.69 3.39 -9.50
CA PHE A 236 32.04 2.75 -8.37
C PHE A 236 33.03 1.96 -7.49
N LEU A 237 32.98 2.19 -6.18
CA LEU A 237 33.76 1.44 -5.20
C LEU A 237 32.93 0.29 -4.62
N SER A 238 32.89 -0.86 -5.29
CA SER A 238 32.05 -2.00 -4.89
C SER A 238 32.26 -2.47 -3.44
N SER A 239 33.48 -2.39 -2.92
CA SER A 239 33.82 -2.75 -1.54
C SER A 239 33.24 -1.81 -0.47
N SER A 240 32.81 -0.60 -0.87
CA SER A 240 32.17 0.38 0.02
C SER A 240 30.67 0.11 0.24
N LEU A 241 30.05 -0.69 -0.63
CA LEU A 241 28.62 -0.95 -0.60
C LEU A 241 28.23 -1.74 0.66
N VAL A 242 27.38 -1.13 1.48
CA VAL A 242 26.81 -1.72 2.69
C VAL A 242 25.33 -1.47 2.79
N ILE A 243 24.63 -2.33 3.53
CA ILE A 243 23.22 -2.14 3.87
C ILE A 243 23.11 -1.99 5.38
N ASN A 244 22.62 -0.84 5.85
CA ASN A 244 22.20 -0.67 7.22
C ASN A 244 20.76 -1.15 7.36
N TRP A 245 20.55 -2.21 8.14
CA TRP A 245 19.25 -2.80 8.38
C TRP A 245 19.17 -3.35 9.79
N ASN A 246 18.05 -3.09 10.48
CA ASN A 246 17.82 -3.50 11.87
C ASN A 246 18.98 -3.15 12.84
N SER A 247 19.46 -1.89 12.76
CA SER A 247 20.58 -1.37 13.56
C SER A 247 21.93 -2.09 13.34
N GLN A 248 22.07 -2.86 12.26
CA GLN A 248 23.31 -3.53 11.88
C GLN A 248 23.77 -3.10 10.49
N THR A 249 25.09 -3.06 10.30
CA THR A 249 25.71 -2.85 8.98
C THR A 249 26.04 -4.20 8.37
N LEU A 250 25.31 -4.55 7.32
CA LEU A 250 25.50 -5.75 6.53
C LEU A 250 26.49 -5.48 5.40
N ARG A 251 27.42 -6.41 5.19
CA ARG A 251 28.36 -6.42 4.07
C ARG A 251 28.07 -7.62 3.18
N ALA A 252 28.22 -7.44 1.88
CA ALA A 252 27.98 -8.53 0.94
C ALA A 252 28.99 -9.66 1.14
N LYS A 253 28.52 -10.90 1.12
CA LYS A 253 29.30 -12.13 1.03
C LYS A 253 28.71 -12.96 -0.10
N ASN A 254 29.52 -13.41 -1.05
CA ASN A 254 29.07 -14.16 -2.23
C ASN A 254 27.85 -13.51 -2.90
N ASN A 255 27.93 -12.19 -3.14
CA ASN A 255 26.85 -11.42 -3.77
C ASN A 255 25.52 -11.42 -2.99
N ARG A 256 25.55 -11.63 -1.66
CA ARG A 256 24.35 -11.61 -0.80
C ARG A 256 24.61 -10.79 0.45
N PHE A 257 23.61 -10.03 0.88
CA PHE A 257 23.56 -9.43 2.21
C PHE A 257 22.72 -10.33 3.12
N GLU A 258 23.31 -10.80 4.21
CA GLU A 258 22.69 -11.80 5.08
C GLU A 258 22.63 -11.33 6.53
N TYR A 259 21.57 -11.72 7.21
CA TYR A 259 21.35 -11.49 8.64
C TYR A 259 20.69 -12.73 9.24
N ASN A 260 21.27 -13.30 10.30
CA ASN A 260 20.78 -14.53 10.96
C ASN A 260 20.44 -15.66 9.98
N ASN A 261 21.33 -15.94 9.01
CA ASN A 261 21.16 -16.93 7.94
C ASN A 261 19.98 -16.69 6.99
N LYS A 262 19.35 -15.51 7.04
CA LYS A 262 18.38 -15.05 6.05
C LYS A 262 19.06 -14.12 5.06
N THR A 263 18.73 -14.25 3.78
CA THR A 263 19.18 -13.30 2.76
C THR A 263 18.26 -12.10 2.73
N ILE A 264 18.81 -10.93 3.02
CA ILE A 264 18.12 -9.65 3.02
C ILE A 264 18.07 -9.08 1.61
N ALA A 265 19.19 -9.17 0.88
CA ALA A 265 19.26 -8.75 -0.51
C ALA A 265 20.27 -9.58 -1.30
N GLU A 266 19.97 -9.82 -2.57
CA GLU A 266 20.92 -10.31 -3.56
C GLU A 266 21.52 -9.14 -4.34
N LEU A 267 22.81 -9.23 -4.62
CA LEU A 267 23.60 -8.19 -5.27
C LEU A 267 24.09 -8.67 -6.63
N SER A 268 23.98 -7.83 -7.65
CA SER A 268 24.67 -8.05 -8.91
C SER A 268 25.30 -6.75 -9.40
N PHE A 269 26.40 -6.85 -10.13
CA PHE A 269 27.05 -5.71 -10.76
C PHE A 269 26.89 -5.77 -12.27
N ASN A 270 26.83 -4.61 -12.90
CA ASN A 270 26.90 -4.48 -14.35
C ASN A 270 27.68 -3.20 -14.69
N ASP A 271 28.92 -3.35 -15.17
CA ASP A 271 29.83 -2.23 -15.40
C ASP A 271 29.93 -1.28 -14.19
N ASN A 272 29.48 -0.04 -14.37
CA ASN A 272 29.48 1.02 -13.36
C ASN A 272 28.11 1.15 -12.67
N SER A 273 27.38 0.04 -12.58
CA SER A 273 26.08 -0.06 -11.92
C SER A 273 26.04 -1.25 -10.95
N PHE A 274 25.11 -1.17 -10.00
CA PHE A 274 24.76 -2.30 -9.15
C PHE A 274 23.25 -2.44 -9.05
N HIS A 275 22.80 -3.68 -8.87
CA HIS A 275 21.42 -4.01 -8.60
C HIS A 275 21.29 -4.70 -7.25
N LEU A 276 20.27 -4.33 -6.49
CA LEU A 276 19.88 -4.97 -5.24
C LEU A 276 18.47 -5.52 -5.36
N ASN A 277 18.33 -6.83 -5.24
CA ASN A 277 17.04 -7.50 -5.16
C ASN A 277 16.75 -7.85 -3.69
N PHE A 278 15.89 -7.08 -3.03
CA PHE A 278 15.55 -7.29 -1.63
C PHE A 278 14.52 -8.41 -1.48
N ASN A 279 14.74 -9.29 -0.50
CA ASN A 279 13.73 -10.25 -0.08
C ASN A 279 12.74 -9.56 0.86
N TYR A 280 11.57 -9.19 0.33
CA TYR A 280 10.55 -8.42 1.07
C TYR A 280 10.13 -9.07 2.38
N ASP A 281 9.90 -10.38 2.40
CA ASP A 281 9.43 -11.07 3.59
C ASP A 281 10.50 -11.09 4.70
N ASN A 282 11.78 -11.20 4.31
CA ASN A 282 12.90 -11.14 5.24
C ASN A 282 13.19 -9.72 5.76
N LEU A 283 12.68 -8.68 5.11
CA LEU A 283 12.81 -7.31 5.60
C LEU A 283 11.90 -7.02 6.80
N GLU A 284 10.89 -7.86 7.08
CA GLU A 284 10.03 -7.76 8.26
C GLU A 284 9.47 -6.34 8.47
N ASN A 285 9.14 -5.63 7.38
CA ASN A 285 8.69 -4.23 7.33
C ASN A 285 9.70 -3.19 7.85
N HIS A 286 10.95 -3.56 8.09
CA HIS A 286 12.04 -2.65 8.38
C HIS A 286 12.72 -2.21 7.08
N ALA A 287 12.63 -0.91 6.77
CA ALA A 287 13.23 -0.36 5.57
C ALA A 287 14.77 -0.36 5.67
N PRO A 288 15.48 -0.89 4.65
CA PRO A 288 16.93 -0.85 4.60
C PRO A 288 17.43 0.52 4.14
N GLU A 289 18.65 0.86 4.55
CA GLU A 289 19.41 2.01 4.07
C GLU A 289 20.66 1.51 3.35
N VAL A 290 20.88 1.98 2.12
CA VAL A 290 22.03 1.55 1.29
C VAL A 290 23.06 2.67 1.30
N ILE A 291 24.31 2.34 1.60
CA ILE A 291 25.43 3.30 1.61
C ILE A 291 26.54 2.76 0.71
N TYR A 292 27.12 3.64 -0.10
CA TYR A 292 28.22 3.30 -1.00
C TYR A 292 28.95 4.55 -1.44
N SER A 293 30.08 4.35 -2.12
CA SER A 293 30.97 5.42 -2.56
C SER A 293 31.39 5.24 -4.02
N ALA A 294 31.82 6.35 -4.62
CA ALA A 294 32.51 6.36 -5.91
C ALA A 294 33.72 7.30 -5.85
N LEU A 295 34.67 7.10 -6.76
CA LEU A 295 35.74 8.08 -7.03
C LEU A 295 35.39 8.88 -8.27
N LEU A 296 35.60 10.20 -8.24
CA LEU A 296 35.59 10.98 -9.46
C LEU A 296 36.87 10.64 -10.26
N ASN A 297 36.74 10.25 -11.53
CA ASN A 297 37.85 9.80 -12.36
C ASN A 297 38.16 10.78 -13.51
N GLU A 298 39.15 10.46 -14.33
CA GLU A 298 39.62 11.36 -15.41
C GLU A 298 38.63 11.56 -16.57
N LYS A 299 37.58 10.73 -16.66
CA LYS A 299 36.47 10.91 -17.60
C LYS A 299 35.38 11.84 -17.07
N ALA A 300 35.62 12.48 -15.93
CA ALA A 300 34.67 13.40 -15.32
C ALA A 300 34.36 14.58 -16.25
N ILE A 301 33.08 14.86 -16.41
CA ILE A 301 32.64 16.04 -17.16
C ILE A 301 32.82 17.26 -16.27
N VAL A 302 33.48 18.29 -16.81
CA VAL A 302 33.70 19.58 -16.16
C VAL A 302 32.63 20.56 -16.60
N GLY A 303 32.03 21.27 -15.65
CA GLY A 303 31.01 22.28 -15.93
C GLY A 303 29.59 21.83 -15.61
N LYS A 304 28.60 22.38 -16.31
CA LYS A 304 27.18 22.32 -15.91
C LYS A 304 26.54 20.94 -16.07
N ASP A 305 27.03 20.12 -17.00
CA ASP A 305 26.46 18.80 -17.29
C ASP A 305 26.67 17.82 -16.12
N GLY A 306 27.76 18.02 -15.35
CA GLY A 306 28.04 17.28 -14.13
C GLY A 306 28.28 15.78 -14.36
N ASN A 307 28.37 15.04 -13.24
CA ASN A 307 28.62 13.61 -13.25
C ASN A 307 27.47 12.91 -12.53
N SER A 308 26.52 12.39 -13.32
CA SER A 308 25.27 11.86 -12.79
C SER A 308 25.45 10.50 -12.11
N ASN A 309 24.59 10.23 -11.15
CA ASN A 309 24.43 8.94 -10.52
C ASN A 309 22.94 8.66 -10.30
N ASN A 310 22.36 7.80 -11.13
CA ASN A 310 20.90 7.64 -11.24
C ASN A 310 20.44 6.40 -10.49
N VAL A 311 19.43 6.56 -9.64
CA VAL A 311 18.79 5.45 -8.92
C VAL A 311 17.40 5.20 -9.48
N GLU A 312 17.07 3.94 -9.67
CA GLU A 312 15.74 3.48 -10.07
C GLU A 312 15.22 2.48 -9.03
N TYR A 313 13.94 2.62 -8.68
CA TYR A 313 13.27 1.76 -7.71
C TYR A 313 12.11 1.05 -8.36
N TYR A 314 12.31 -0.25 -8.57
CA TYR A 314 11.37 -1.15 -9.19
C TYR A 314 10.55 -1.85 -8.12
N LEU A 315 9.25 -1.68 -8.27
CA LEU A 315 8.23 -2.18 -7.37
C LEU A 315 7.23 -2.94 -8.21
N LYS A 316 6.69 -4.03 -7.69
CA LYS A 316 5.40 -4.48 -8.22
C LYS A 316 4.36 -3.48 -7.77
N ARG A 317 3.89 -2.63 -8.68
CA ARG A 317 2.56 -2.03 -8.53
C ARG A 317 1.61 -3.21 -8.49
N GLN A 318 0.72 -3.30 -7.50
CA GLN A 318 -0.31 -4.35 -7.42
C GLN A 318 -1.28 -4.21 -8.62
N HIS A 319 -0.81 -4.51 -9.82
CA HIS A 319 -1.58 -4.50 -11.04
C HIS A 319 -2.30 -5.84 -11.06
N PHE A 320 -3.57 -5.78 -10.69
CA PHE A 320 -4.50 -6.89 -10.81
C PHE A 320 -5.01 -6.87 -12.25
N SER A 321 -4.35 -7.63 -13.12
CA SER A 321 -4.78 -7.79 -14.51
C SER A 321 -6.06 -8.62 -14.53
N VAL A 322 -7.19 -8.00 -14.83
CA VAL A 322 -8.41 -8.70 -15.22
C VAL A 322 -8.19 -9.18 -16.66
N GLN A 323 -7.83 -10.45 -16.86
CA GLN A 323 -7.94 -11.05 -18.18
C GLN A 323 -9.42 -11.11 -18.55
N HIS A 324 -9.83 -10.26 -19.49
CA HIS A 324 -11.09 -10.45 -20.20
C HIS A 324 -10.86 -11.61 -21.19
N LEU A 325 -11.62 -12.69 -21.02
CA LEU A 325 -11.92 -13.60 -22.12
C LEU A 325 -13.16 -13.05 -22.85
#